data_AF-A0AA51RSB8-F1
#
_entry.id   AF-A0AA51RSB8-F1
#
_cell.length_a   1.000
_cell.length_b   1.000
_cell.length_c   1.000
_cell.angle_alpha   90.00
_cell.angle_beta   90.00
_cell.angle_gamma   90.00
#
_symmetry.space_group_name_H-M   'P 1'
#
loop_
_entity.id
_entity.type
_entity.pdbx_description
1 polymer ?
#
loop_
_entity_poly.entity_id
_entity_poly.type
_entity_poly.pdbx_seq_one_letter_code
_entity_poly.pdbx_strand_id
1 'polypeptide(L)'
;MRVLSYAIAAVFVTAPLALPAAEAPAKEAVCKACHGEGGKKPLMGAYPKLAGQNKEYLVSSLKAYRDGQRQGGQSAVMTGQAKMLSDDDINALAEYYSKQ
;
A
#
# COMPACT_ATOMS: atom_id res chain seq x y z
N MET A 1 12.25 -65.38 7.74
CA MET A 1 11.87 -64.17 6.98
C MET A 1 11.01 -63.27 7.88
N ARG A 2 11.56 -62.17 8.38
CA ARG A 2 10.83 -61.15 9.15
C ARG A 2 10.33 -60.08 8.18
N VAL A 3 9.02 -59.96 8.02
CA VAL A 3 8.38 -58.84 7.33
C VAL A 3 8.35 -57.63 8.26
N LEU A 4 9.08 -56.56 7.93
CA LEU A 4 9.02 -55.28 8.62
C LEU A 4 7.89 -54.43 8.02
N SER A 5 6.78 -54.32 8.74
CA SER A 5 5.70 -53.37 8.44
C SER A 5 6.12 -51.97 8.89
N TYR A 6 6.34 -51.06 7.95
CA TYR A 6 6.48 -49.62 8.23
C TYR A 6 5.11 -48.95 8.07
N ALA A 7 4.56 -48.45 9.18
CA ALA A 7 3.41 -47.57 9.16
C ALA A 7 3.85 -46.16 8.75
N ILE A 8 3.41 -45.69 7.59
CA ILE A 8 3.58 -44.30 7.14
C ILE A 8 2.51 -43.47 7.85
N ALA A 9 2.91 -42.67 8.84
CA ALA A 9 2.04 -41.65 9.42
C ALA A 9 2.01 -40.43 8.49
N ALA A 10 0.85 -40.17 7.88
CA ALA A 10 0.64 -38.96 7.08
C ALA A 10 0.45 -37.75 8.01
N VAL A 11 1.42 -36.85 8.04
CA VAL A 11 1.31 -35.56 8.72
C VAL A 11 0.61 -34.59 7.77
N PHE A 12 -0.63 -34.21 8.08
CA PHE A 12 -1.32 -33.12 7.39
C PHE A 12 -0.75 -31.79 7.88
N VAL A 13 0.07 -31.14 7.04
CA VAL A 13 0.51 -29.76 7.26
C VAL A 13 -0.66 -28.84 6.95
N THR A 14 -1.34 -28.34 7.97
CA THR A 14 -2.31 -27.26 7.84
C THR A 14 -1.57 -25.94 7.74
N ALA A 15 -1.19 -25.54 6.52
CA ALA A 15 -0.71 -24.19 6.27
C ALA A 15 -1.86 -23.19 6.53
N PRO A 16 -1.66 -22.13 7.35
CA PRO A 16 -2.67 -21.12 7.54
C PRO A 16 -2.92 -20.39 6.21
N LEU A 17 -4.19 -20.27 5.83
CA LEU A 17 -4.63 -19.39 4.75
C LEU A 17 -4.31 -17.95 5.16
N ALA A 18 -3.14 -17.46 4.80
CA ALA A 18 -2.89 -16.04 4.72
C ALA A 18 -3.82 -15.50 3.64
N LEU A 19 -4.84 -14.73 4.05
CA LEU A 19 -5.63 -13.94 3.10
C LEU A 19 -4.65 -13.13 2.25
N PRO A 20 -4.76 -13.17 0.91
CA PRO A 20 -3.92 -12.32 0.08
C PRO A 20 -4.10 -10.88 0.54
N ALA A 21 -3.00 -10.21 0.88
CA ALA A 21 -3.01 -8.77 1.07
C ALA A 21 -3.71 -8.17 -0.16
N ALA A 22 -4.69 -7.28 0.06
CA ALA A 22 -5.41 -6.64 -1.03
C ALA A 22 -4.39 -6.14 -2.06
N GLU A 23 -4.55 -6.57 -3.31
CA GLU A 23 -3.58 -6.28 -4.35
C GLU A 23 -3.41 -4.76 -4.49
N ALA A 24 -2.16 -4.31 -4.57
CA ALA A 24 -1.86 -2.89 -4.60
C ALA A 24 -2.49 -2.24 -5.84
N PRO A 25 -3.12 -1.06 -5.73
CA PRO A 25 -3.68 -0.37 -6.89
C PRO A 25 -2.56 -0.02 -7.87
N ALA A 26 -2.82 -0.03 -9.18
CA ALA A 26 -1.79 0.14 -10.19
C ALA A 26 -0.93 1.42 -10.03
N LYS A 27 -1.52 2.51 -9.53
CA LYS A 27 -0.83 3.78 -9.27
C LYS A 27 0.12 3.74 -8.07
N GLU A 28 0.01 2.74 -7.20
CA GLU A 28 0.87 2.54 -6.02
C GLU A 28 2.34 2.47 -6.42
N ALA A 29 2.65 1.84 -7.57
CA ALA A 29 4.01 1.69 -8.07
C ALA A 29 4.74 3.04 -8.25
N VAL A 30 4.01 4.11 -8.57
CA VAL A 30 4.56 5.47 -8.67
C VAL A 30 4.72 6.08 -7.27
N CYS A 31 3.73 5.88 -6.40
CA CYS A 31 3.71 6.44 -5.05
C CYS A 31 4.89 5.91 -4.20
N LYS A 32 5.19 4.61 -4.28
CA LYS A 32 6.29 4.02 -3.52
C LYS A 32 7.68 4.49 -3.93
N ALA A 33 7.83 5.04 -5.13
CA ALA A 33 9.10 5.62 -5.58
C ALA A 33 9.57 6.80 -4.73
N CYS A 34 8.68 7.41 -3.93
CA CYS A 34 9.05 8.44 -2.95
C CYS A 34 8.64 8.04 -1.53
N HIS A 35 7.44 7.46 -1.37
CA HIS A 35 6.88 7.14 -0.06
C HIS A 35 7.32 5.78 0.50
N GLY A 36 8.08 5.01 -0.29
CA GLY A 36 8.58 3.68 0.06
C GLY A 36 7.53 2.58 -0.11
N GLU A 37 7.99 1.32 -0.06
CA GLU A 37 7.13 0.14 -0.21
C GLU A 37 6.00 0.15 0.82
N GLY A 38 4.75 0.10 0.33
CA GLY A 38 3.56 0.19 1.17
C GLY A 38 3.43 1.48 1.97
N GLY A 39 4.23 2.52 1.67
CA GLY A 39 4.20 3.80 2.37
C GLY A 39 4.79 3.77 3.79
N LYS A 40 5.52 2.71 4.16
CA LYS A 40 5.98 2.46 5.55
C LYS A 40 7.22 3.25 5.93
N LYS A 41 8.17 3.36 5.01
CA LYS A 41 9.45 4.05 5.20
C LYS A 41 9.76 4.89 3.95
N PRO A 42 9.55 6.21 4.01
CA PRO A 42 9.84 7.10 2.89
C PRO A 42 11.32 7.07 2.51
N LEU A 43 11.64 7.33 1.23
CA LEU A 43 13.02 7.30 0.76
C LEU A 43 13.86 8.46 1.28
N MET A 44 13.23 9.58 1.62
CA MET A 44 13.87 10.76 2.19
C MET A 44 13.05 11.27 3.38
N GLY A 45 13.72 11.84 4.38
CA GLY A 45 13.06 12.34 5.59
C GLY A 45 12.05 13.48 5.35
N ALA A 46 12.15 14.17 4.20
CA ALA A 46 11.21 15.20 3.79
C ALA A 46 9.88 14.64 3.25
N TYR A 47 9.82 13.35 2.89
CA TYR A 47 8.62 12.72 2.37
C TYR A 47 7.80 12.12 3.52
N PRO A 48 6.47 12.33 3.54
CA PRO A 48 5.64 11.80 4.61
C PRO A 48 5.45 10.28 4.49
N LYS A 49 5.33 9.62 5.64
CA LYS A 49 4.85 8.24 5.76
C LYS A 49 3.35 8.19 5.42
N LEU A 50 2.93 7.19 4.63
CA LEU A 50 1.53 7.01 4.24
C LEU A 50 0.85 5.83 4.95
N ALA A 51 1.62 4.80 5.31
CA ALA A 51 1.09 3.58 5.93
C ALA A 51 0.37 3.87 7.26
N GLY A 52 -0.85 3.36 7.38
CA GLY A 52 -1.72 3.50 8.54
C GLY A 52 -2.35 4.88 8.70
N GLN A 53 -2.26 5.75 7.68
CA GLN A 53 -2.93 7.04 7.72
C GLN A 53 -4.44 6.89 7.54
N ASN A 54 -5.22 7.79 8.14
CA ASN A 54 -6.66 7.80 7.97
C ASN A 54 -7.05 7.94 6.48
N LYS A 55 -8.00 7.10 6.02
CA LYS A 55 -8.43 7.05 4.62
C LYS A 55 -8.99 8.40 4.16
N GLU A 56 -9.89 9.00 4.92
CA GLU A 56 -10.54 10.28 4.57
C GLU A 56 -9.52 11.42 4.48
N TYR A 57 -8.49 11.40 5.34
CA TYR A 57 -7.36 12.32 5.28
C TYR A 57 -6.55 12.14 3.99
N LEU A 58 -6.26 10.90 3.59
CA LEU A 58 -5.55 10.61 2.34
C LEU A 58 -6.37 11.08 1.12
N VAL A 59 -7.67 10.78 1.08
CA VAL A 59 -8.57 11.22 0.00
C VAL A 59 -8.58 12.75 -0.10
N SER A 60 -8.88 13.43 1.01
CA SER A 60 -8.95 14.90 1.02
C SER A 60 -7.61 15.56 0.69
N SER A 61 -6.49 15.01 1.18
CA SER A 61 -5.15 15.50 0.86
C SER A 61 -4.81 15.35 -0.62
N LEU A 62 -5.08 14.19 -1.21
CA LEU A 62 -4.81 13.94 -2.64
C LEU A 62 -5.66 14.84 -3.53
N LYS A 63 -6.95 15.02 -3.20
CA LYS A 63 -7.83 15.96 -3.91
C LYS A 63 -7.33 17.40 -3.77
N ALA A 64 -6.96 17.82 -2.56
CA ALA A 64 -6.42 19.16 -2.33
C ALA A 64 -5.12 19.42 -3.09
N TYR A 65 -4.24 18.42 -3.25
CA TYR A 65 -3.05 18.54 -4.10
C TYR A 65 -3.41 18.60 -5.59
N ARG A 66 -4.32 17.75 -6.06
CA ARG A 66 -4.79 17.70 -7.46
C ARG A 66 -5.41 19.04 -7.88
N ASP A 67 -6.23 19.59 -7.01
CA ASP A 67 -7.05 20.79 -7.24
C ASP A 67 -6.26 22.09 -6.90
N GLY A 68 -5.01 21.97 -6.44
CA GLY A 68 -4.13 23.10 -6.15
C GLY A 68 -4.47 23.87 -4.86
N GLN A 69 -5.31 23.30 -4.00
CA GLN A 69 -5.71 23.89 -2.73
C GLN A 69 -4.62 23.76 -1.65
N ARG A 70 -3.78 22.72 -1.73
CA ARG A 70 -2.64 22.52 -0.81
C ARG A 70 -1.36 23.04 -1.44
N GLN A 71 -0.78 24.08 -0.84
CA GLN A 71 0.33 24.86 -1.39
C GLN A 71 1.50 25.00 -0.40
N GLY A 72 2.63 25.55 -0.87
CA GLY A 72 3.84 25.81 -0.08
C GLY A 72 4.82 24.64 -0.02
N GLY A 73 6.08 24.93 0.31
CA GLY A 73 7.16 23.94 0.43
C GLY A 73 7.23 23.00 -0.79
N GLN A 74 7.28 21.69 -0.54
CA GLN A 74 7.37 20.64 -1.57
C GLN A 74 6.01 20.22 -2.17
N SER A 75 4.93 20.97 -1.92
CA SER A 75 3.58 20.65 -2.43
C SER A 75 3.53 20.53 -3.95
N ALA A 76 4.30 21.34 -4.69
CA ALA A 76 4.32 21.33 -6.15
C ALA A 76 4.68 19.95 -6.72
N VAL A 77 5.59 19.22 -6.05
CA VAL A 77 5.96 17.85 -6.45
C VAL A 77 4.75 16.94 -6.35
N MET A 78 4.03 16.97 -5.23
CA MET A 78 2.88 16.10 -5.00
C MET A 78 1.65 16.54 -5.80
N THR A 79 1.46 17.83 -6.06
CA THR A 79 0.46 18.35 -7.00
C THR A 79 0.69 17.80 -8.40
N GLY A 80 1.93 17.75 -8.89
CA GLY A 80 2.25 17.14 -10.19
C GLY A 80 1.81 15.68 -10.28
N GLN A 81 2.01 14.91 -9.22
CA GLN A 81 1.57 13.50 -9.16
C GLN A 81 0.04 13.39 -9.03
N ALA A 82 -0.58 14.18 -8.16
CA ALA A 82 -2.01 14.13 -7.89
C ALA A 82 -2.88 14.54 -9.08
N LYS A 83 -2.36 15.40 -9.98
CA LYS A 83 -3.01 15.77 -11.25
C LYS A 83 -3.25 14.59 -12.20
N MET A 84 -2.51 13.49 -12.03
CA MET A 84 -2.63 12.31 -12.88
C MET A 84 -3.62 11.27 -12.33
N LEU A 85 -4.29 11.57 -11.20
CA LEU A 85 -5.17 10.64 -10.50
C LEU A 85 -6.65 10.97 -10.74
N SER A 86 -7.40 9.94 -11.13
CA SER A 86 -8.86 9.96 -11.08
C SER A 86 -9.37 9.89 -9.63
N ASP A 87 -10.66 10.14 -9.41
CA ASP A 87 -11.27 9.94 -8.09
C ASP A 87 -11.20 8.47 -7.63
N ASP A 88 -11.31 7.53 -8.56
CA ASP A 88 -11.18 6.10 -8.26
C ASP A 88 -9.75 5.74 -7.86
N ASP A 89 -8.74 6.28 -8.55
CA ASP A 89 -7.33 6.12 -8.15
C ASP A 89 -7.09 6.65 -6.73
N ILE A 90 -7.60 7.84 -6.42
CA ILE A 90 -7.45 8.46 -5.10
C ILE A 90 -8.07 7.59 -4.02
N ASN A 91 -9.30 7.11 -4.24
CA ASN A 91 -10.00 6.26 -3.28
C ASN A 91 -9.29 4.92 -3.09
N ALA A 92 -8.81 4.30 -4.17
CA ALA A 92 -8.10 3.03 -4.12
C ALA A 92 -6.74 3.15 -3.38
N LEU A 93 -5.97 4.21 -3.67
CA LEU A 93 -4.71 4.49 -2.98
C LEU A 93 -4.93 4.79 -1.49
N ALA A 94 -5.96 5.58 -1.17
CA ALA A 94 -6.30 5.89 0.22
C ALA A 94 -6.72 4.66 1.01
N GLU A 95 -7.58 3.81 0.42
CA GLU A 95 -7.99 2.53 1.01
C GLU A 95 -6.76 1.64 1.27
N TYR A 96 -5.90 1.50 0.26
CA TYR A 96 -4.68 0.71 0.35
C TYR A 96 -3.78 1.19 1.50
N TYR A 97 -3.32 2.45 1.46
CA TYR A 97 -2.36 2.96 2.44
C TYR A 97 -2.92 3.04 3.87
N SER A 98 -4.24 3.19 4.02
CA SER A 98 -4.87 3.16 5.35
C SER A 98 -4.79 1.80 6.05
N LYS A 99 -4.55 0.72 5.30
CA LYS A 99 -4.48 -0.67 5.80
C LYS A 99 -3.06 -1.22 5.90
N GLN A 100 -2.03 -0.45 5.53
CA GLN A 100 -0.62 -0.87 5.53
C GLN A 100 0.08 -0.70 6.88
#